data_AF-A0A2J6RFJ6-F1
#
_entry.id   AF-A0A2J6RFJ6-F1
#
_cell.length_a   1.000
_cell.length_b   1.000
_cell.length_c   1.000
_cell.angle_alpha   90.00
_cell.angle_beta   90.00
_cell.angle_gamma   90.00
#
_symmetry.space_group_name_H-M   'P 1'
#
loop_
_entity.id
_entity.type
_entity.pdbx_description
1 polymer ?
#
loop_
_entity_poly.entity_id
_entity_poly.type
_entity_poly.pdbx_seq_one_letter_code
_entity_poly.pdbx_strand_id
1 'polypeptide(L)'
;MTMFSHKFFLVIVIFLAAAYYFPANQILPSLSHLSRLTTIHPKTPYSLRTGLSTTINAYGQGKNNESCGSFLRDLLGHRATGKEANTPYYDAQSQSGRSSYLQASISTSSIIALHNITTETLQSTAESSAHEMVTALIKISIIYFISYIASAISSSPFPILVISFIWLYFTGSLFFDMAHYCLHKFSKSPYWILRRIGYLHEVHHLYFNRRLKFNERYLWQNMLCELPLELSCQLLGTWLGYLVAEAFSLTGPGFLSREIFHLVLIFEVLRSFVVAILEGRDSNHQSYSSVVPKDPHTFLVGPEYHALHHVNPSAYIGSSFRVFDWFLGSSYTLRSRRVTMAGLAGSFGQAMKRELQTRESVNCIHELSVAEDEKIIAETLSNTDVLIISLENKCKSVVKTIDLFKAHHKPRPGCLLLPEVWYIASSNHSSTSVEKGFTDHARKYYDAENIIYRHILLPKYTSRFGTTFFGPDFVAKAVLWWIRRGARYIPITTPRAAISGCFKFFYNT
;
A
#
# COMPACT_ATOMS: atom_id res chain seq x y z
N MET A 1 24.62 -1.80 -29.70
CA MET A 1 23.74 -2.78 -29.04
C MET A 1 24.44 -4.08 -28.64
N THR A 2 25.40 -4.64 -29.39
CA THR A 2 26.04 -5.93 -29.05
C THR A 2 26.75 -5.97 -27.68
N MET A 3 27.48 -4.93 -27.28
CA MET A 3 28.07 -4.85 -25.93
C MET A 3 27.05 -4.63 -24.78
N PHE A 4 25.85 -4.13 -25.08
CA PHE A 4 24.77 -3.96 -24.09
C PHE A 4 24.29 -5.33 -23.60
N SER A 5 24.15 -6.29 -24.52
CA SER A 5 23.78 -7.68 -24.22
C SER A 5 24.70 -8.31 -23.18
N HIS A 6 26.00 -8.48 -23.48
CA HIS A 6 26.85 -9.38 -22.68
C HIS A 6 27.08 -8.95 -21.22
N LYS A 7 27.29 -7.66 -20.94
CA LYS A 7 27.53 -7.20 -19.55
C LYS A 7 26.27 -7.25 -18.70
N PHE A 8 25.13 -6.88 -19.28
CA PHE A 8 23.85 -6.89 -18.58
C PHE A 8 23.34 -8.33 -18.40
N PHE A 9 23.47 -9.16 -19.43
CA PHE A 9 23.23 -10.61 -19.36
C PHE A 9 24.11 -11.28 -18.29
N LEU A 10 25.38 -10.92 -18.16
CA LEU A 10 26.24 -11.46 -17.09
C LEU A 10 25.72 -11.11 -15.69
N VAL A 11 25.33 -9.85 -15.46
CA VAL A 11 24.72 -9.43 -14.18
C VAL A 11 23.43 -10.22 -13.91
N ILE A 12 22.59 -10.44 -14.93
CA ILE A 12 21.35 -11.22 -14.79
C ILE A 12 21.61 -12.70 -14.58
N VAL A 13 22.59 -13.31 -15.26
CA VAL A 13 22.99 -14.69 -15.02
C VAL A 13 23.51 -14.84 -13.58
N ILE A 14 24.22 -13.85 -13.05
CA ILE A 14 24.62 -13.81 -11.63
C ILE A 14 23.38 -13.70 -10.72
N PHE A 15 22.37 -12.87 -11.03
CA PHE A 15 21.14 -12.77 -10.23
C PHE A 15 20.24 -14.02 -10.32
N LEU A 16 20.09 -14.62 -11.50
CA LEU A 16 19.35 -15.87 -11.70
C LEU A 16 20.06 -17.05 -11.02
N ALA A 17 21.38 -17.14 -11.12
CA ALA A 17 22.18 -18.09 -10.36
C ALA A 17 22.05 -17.82 -8.86
N ALA A 18 22.14 -16.57 -8.39
CA ALA A 18 21.97 -16.24 -6.98
C ALA A 18 20.56 -16.56 -6.46
N ALA A 19 19.51 -16.35 -7.24
CA ALA A 19 18.13 -16.71 -6.90
C ALA A 19 17.90 -18.23 -6.89
N TYR A 20 18.58 -18.98 -7.78
CA TYR A 20 18.56 -20.44 -7.83
C TYR A 20 19.36 -21.08 -6.69
N TYR A 21 20.54 -20.53 -6.37
CA TYR A 21 21.41 -20.97 -5.29
C TYR A 21 21.07 -20.31 -3.93
N PHE A 22 20.00 -19.52 -3.83
CA PHE A 22 19.62 -18.82 -2.60
C PHE A 22 19.29 -19.87 -1.50
N PRO A 23 20.12 -20.01 -0.45
CA PRO A 23 20.15 -21.26 0.29
C PRO A 23 19.11 -21.27 1.42
N ALA A 24 17.86 -21.54 1.07
CA ALA A 24 16.76 -21.74 2.03
C ALA A 24 17.08 -22.80 3.10
N ASN A 25 17.97 -23.76 2.80
CA ASN A 25 18.30 -24.89 3.66
C ASN A 25 19.63 -24.77 4.45
N GLN A 26 20.48 -23.74 4.24
CA GLN A 26 21.81 -23.69 4.90
C GLN A 26 21.94 -22.72 6.09
N ILE A 27 21.02 -21.76 6.25
CA ILE A 27 21.09 -20.76 7.32
C ILE A 27 20.33 -21.18 8.60
N LEU A 28 19.42 -22.16 8.48
CA LEU A 28 18.45 -22.56 9.52
C LEU A 28 18.76 -23.77 10.46
N PRO A 29 19.93 -24.45 10.47
CA PRO A 29 20.17 -25.54 11.43
C PRO A 29 20.12 -25.16 12.92
N SER A 30 20.21 -23.88 13.28
CA SER A 30 20.35 -23.43 14.69
C SER A 30 19.03 -23.18 15.43
N LEU A 31 17.93 -22.89 14.72
CA LEU A 31 16.66 -22.50 15.37
C LEU A 31 15.79 -23.70 15.79
N SER A 32 15.95 -24.86 15.17
CA SER A 32 15.25 -26.11 15.54
C SER A 32 15.67 -26.67 16.91
N HIS A 33 16.76 -26.16 17.50
CA HIS A 33 17.19 -26.52 18.85
C HIS A 33 16.46 -25.72 19.95
N LEU A 34 15.92 -24.53 19.65
CA LEU A 34 15.26 -23.68 20.66
C LEU A 34 13.83 -24.13 21.00
N SER A 35 13.13 -24.83 20.09
CA SER A 35 11.79 -25.37 20.33
C SER A 35 11.75 -26.62 21.22
N ARG A 36 12.91 -27.19 21.59
CA ARG A 36 12.99 -28.35 22.50
C ARG A 36 13.25 -28.01 23.98
N LEU A 37 13.39 -26.74 24.35
CA LEU A 37 13.71 -26.32 25.72
C LEU A 37 12.49 -25.90 26.56
N THR A 38 11.28 -25.87 25.99
CA THR A 38 10.05 -25.50 26.71
C THR A 38 9.17 -26.71 27.03
N THR A 39 9.71 -27.67 27.78
CA THR A 39 8.94 -28.75 28.42
C THR A 39 9.40 -28.96 29.86
N ILE A 40 9.08 -28.00 30.73
CA ILE A 40 9.29 -28.11 32.18
C ILE A 40 7.99 -28.60 32.82
N HIS A 41 8.01 -29.83 33.36
CA HIS A 41 6.92 -30.35 34.17
C HIS A 41 6.88 -29.65 35.54
N PRO A 42 5.70 -29.27 36.07
CA PRO A 42 5.58 -28.79 37.44
C PRO A 42 5.63 -29.96 38.43
N LYS A 43 6.50 -29.85 39.44
CA LYS A 43 6.36 -30.56 40.72
C LYS A 43 6.05 -29.55 41.83
N THR A 44 5.36 -30.04 42.85
CA THR A 44 4.57 -29.27 43.81
C THR A 44 5.40 -28.87 45.05
N PRO A 45 4.84 -28.43 46.20
CA PRO A 45 5.14 -27.10 46.70
C PRO A 45 5.97 -27.10 48.00
N TYR A 46 6.66 -26.00 48.30
CA TYR A 46 7.14 -25.74 49.65
C TYR A 46 6.70 -24.37 50.18
N SER A 47 6.05 -24.43 51.33
CA SER A 47 5.75 -23.30 52.21
C SER A 47 7.04 -22.81 52.86
N LEU A 48 7.24 -21.49 52.93
CA LEU A 48 8.00 -20.86 54.01
C LEU A 48 7.46 -19.45 54.29
N ARG A 49 7.53 -19.07 55.57
CA ARG A 49 6.79 -17.97 56.21
C ARG A 49 7.80 -16.98 56.83
N THR A 50 7.33 -15.79 57.22
CA THR A 50 8.04 -14.71 57.93
C THR A 50 8.97 -13.87 57.05
N GLY A 51 9.17 -12.56 57.27
CA GLY A 51 8.61 -11.63 58.28
C GLY A 51 9.23 -10.20 58.14
N LEU A 52 8.78 -9.24 58.97
CA LEU A 52 9.13 -7.78 58.96
C LEU A 52 8.50 -6.98 57.78
N SER A 53 7.75 -5.87 57.92
CA SER A 53 7.64 -4.76 58.92
C SER A 53 8.86 -3.83 58.93
N THR A 54 8.81 -2.49 58.86
CA THR A 54 7.73 -1.46 58.98
C THR A 54 8.20 -0.20 58.19
N THR A 55 7.39 0.75 57.70
CA THR A 55 6.99 2.08 58.28
C THR A 55 6.44 2.87 57.06
N ILE A 56 5.23 3.46 56.95
CA ILE A 56 4.56 4.53 57.73
C ILE A 56 5.37 5.86 57.58
N ASN A 57 4.87 7.07 57.26
CA ASN A 57 3.55 7.71 57.01
C ASN A 57 3.79 8.90 56.01
N ALA A 58 2.88 9.73 55.49
CA ALA A 58 1.41 9.83 55.34
C ALA A 58 1.07 11.04 54.43
N TYR A 59 -0.08 11.07 53.73
CA TYR A 59 -0.97 12.27 53.68
C TYR A 59 -2.35 12.00 53.08
N GLY A 60 -3.39 12.65 53.64
CA GLY A 60 -4.58 13.13 52.93
C GLY A 60 -5.62 12.13 52.40
N GLN A 61 -6.62 11.80 53.22
CA GLN A 61 -7.86 11.16 52.73
C GLN A 61 -8.77 12.16 51.99
N GLY A 62 -9.52 11.67 51.01
CA GLY A 62 -10.65 12.35 50.39
C GLY A 62 -11.58 11.34 49.70
N LYS A 63 -12.52 10.76 50.45
CA LYS A 63 -13.46 9.74 49.95
C LYS A 63 -14.45 10.34 48.95
N ASN A 64 -14.76 9.61 47.87
CA ASN A 64 -16.04 8.91 47.80
C ASN A 64 -16.05 7.82 46.73
N ASN A 65 -16.82 6.77 46.99
CA ASN A 65 -17.00 5.63 46.10
C ASN A 65 -17.91 5.99 44.93
N GLU A 66 -17.70 5.40 43.76
CA GLU A 66 -18.68 4.43 43.24
C GLU A 66 -18.08 3.54 42.15
N SER A 67 -18.60 2.31 42.07
CA SER A 67 -18.10 1.23 41.23
C SER A 67 -18.79 1.24 39.86
N CYS A 68 -18.04 1.10 38.78
CA CYS A 68 -18.61 0.65 37.50
C CYS A 68 -17.63 -0.21 36.70
N GLY A 69 -17.43 -1.43 37.19
CA GLY A 69 -16.73 -2.50 36.46
C GLY A 69 -17.67 -3.65 36.13
N SER A 70 -18.45 -3.56 35.04
CA SER A 70 -18.97 -4.71 34.27
C SER A 70 -19.91 -4.26 33.13
N PHE A 71 -19.43 -4.27 31.89
CA PHE A 71 -20.27 -4.11 30.69
C PHE A 71 -19.98 -5.20 29.63
N LEU A 72 -19.69 -6.42 30.10
CA LEU A 72 -19.47 -7.61 29.28
C LEU A 72 -20.07 -8.85 29.97
N ARG A 73 -21.39 -8.84 30.19
CA ARG A 73 -22.11 -10.03 30.67
C ARG A 73 -23.57 -10.20 30.17
N ASP A 74 -24.12 -9.23 29.44
CA ASP A 74 -25.55 -9.21 29.05
C ASP A 74 -25.84 -9.52 27.57
N LEU A 75 -24.94 -10.19 26.84
CA LEU A 75 -25.17 -10.51 25.41
C LEU A 75 -25.62 -11.94 25.11
N LEU A 76 -25.61 -12.88 26.08
CA LEU A 76 -25.99 -14.29 25.84
C LEU A 76 -26.72 -14.96 27.03
N GLY A 77 -28.05 -14.88 26.99
CA GLY A 77 -29.02 -15.68 27.74
C GLY A 77 -30.42 -15.27 27.28
N HIS A 78 -31.42 -16.11 27.04
CA HIS A 78 -31.62 -17.56 27.22
C HIS A 78 -32.01 -18.19 25.85
N ARG A 79 -32.12 -19.50 25.62
CA ARG A 79 -33.02 -20.45 26.31
C ARG A 79 -32.70 -21.89 25.92
N ALA A 80 -32.56 -22.76 26.91
CA ALA A 80 -32.51 -24.21 26.71
C ALA A 80 -33.90 -24.80 26.96
N THR A 81 -34.29 -25.77 26.13
CA THR A 81 -35.35 -26.74 26.42
C THR A 81 -34.79 -28.11 26.07
N GLY A 82 -34.52 -28.94 27.07
CA GLY A 82 -33.93 -30.25 26.85
C GLY A 82 -34.93 -31.27 26.32
N LYS A 83 -34.40 -32.31 25.67
CA LYS A 83 -34.97 -33.65 25.64
C LYS A 83 -33.83 -34.66 25.52
N GLU A 84 -33.82 -35.62 26.42
CA GLU A 84 -32.87 -36.73 26.46
C GLU A 84 -33.21 -37.76 25.38
N ALA A 85 -32.21 -38.31 24.70
CA ALA A 85 -32.26 -39.66 24.10
C ALA A 85 -30.85 -40.13 23.67
N ASN A 86 -30.42 -41.24 24.27
CA ASN A 86 -29.63 -42.33 23.68
C ASN A 86 -28.45 -41.99 22.75
N THR A 87 -27.22 -42.02 23.31
CA THR A 87 -25.98 -42.24 22.56
C THR A 87 -25.74 -43.74 22.29
N PRO A 88 -25.69 -44.21 21.02
CA PRO A 88 -25.05 -45.47 20.70
C PRO A 88 -23.52 -45.29 20.56
N TYR A 89 -22.80 -46.29 21.05
CA TYR A 89 -21.37 -46.50 20.83
C TYR A 89 -21.07 -46.54 19.31
N TYR A 90 -20.02 -45.86 18.85
CA TYR A 90 -19.53 -45.99 17.47
C TYR A 90 -18.03 -46.25 17.47
N ASP A 91 -17.66 -47.44 16.97
CA ASP A 91 -16.26 -47.84 16.79
C ASP A 91 -15.60 -47.00 15.70
N ALA A 92 -14.41 -46.46 16.02
CA ALA A 92 -13.57 -45.77 15.05
C ALA A 92 -12.82 -46.79 14.17
N GLN A 93 -13.52 -47.40 13.21
CA GLN A 93 -12.83 -48.16 12.15
C GLN A 93 -12.07 -47.22 11.21
N SER A 94 -10.75 -47.42 11.19
CA SER A 94 -9.84 -46.88 10.17
C SER A 94 -10.31 -47.29 8.77
N GLN A 95 -10.81 -46.33 7.98
CA GLN A 95 -10.88 -46.46 6.52
C GLN A 95 -9.98 -45.43 5.84
N SER A 96 -8.98 -45.94 5.14
CA SER A 96 -8.04 -45.19 4.30
C SER A 96 -8.71 -44.75 2.99
N GLY A 97 -9.60 -43.76 3.10
CA GLY A 97 -10.21 -43.08 1.96
C GLY A 97 -9.18 -42.30 1.13
N ARG A 98 -8.46 -43.00 0.24
CA ARG A 98 -7.65 -42.40 -0.82
C ARG A 98 -8.58 -41.61 -1.75
N SER A 99 -8.77 -40.33 -1.47
CA SER A 99 -9.29 -39.38 -2.44
C SER A 99 -8.24 -39.23 -3.54
N SER A 100 -8.40 -40.02 -4.60
CA SER A 100 -7.56 -39.97 -5.79
C SER A 100 -7.86 -38.72 -6.61
N TYR A 101 -7.40 -37.57 -6.11
CA TYR A 101 -7.05 -36.48 -6.99
C TYR A 101 -5.98 -37.01 -7.96
N LEU A 102 -6.29 -36.96 -9.25
CA LEU A 102 -5.31 -37.12 -10.32
C LEU A 102 -4.33 -35.96 -10.23
N GLN A 103 -3.34 -36.08 -9.34
CA GLN A 103 -2.10 -35.34 -9.47
C GLN A 103 -1.53 -35.70 -10.84
N ALA A 104 -1.57 -34.74 -11.76
CA ALA A 104 -0.67 -34.73 -12.90
C ALA A 104 0.75 -34.47 -12.37
N SER A 105 1.31 -35.47 -11.70
CA SER A 105 2.71 -35.45 -11.31
C SER A 105 3.52 -35.47 -12.59
N ILE A 106 4.11 -34.32 -12.91
CA ILE A 106 5.33 -34.29 -13.73
C ILE A 106 6.34 -35.11 -12.92
N SER A 107 6.41 -36.38 -13.27
CA SER A 107 7.06 -37.38 -12.42
C SER A 107 8.54 -37.04 -12.27
N THR A 108 9.17 -37.50 -11.19
CA THR A 108 10.63 -37.38 -11.04
C THR A 108 11.35 -37.95 -12.27
N SER A 109 10.77 -38.99 -12.89
CA SER A 109 11.15 -39.56 -14.18
C SER A 109 11.17 -38.56 -15.33
N SER A 110 10.25 -37.59 -15.39
CA SER A 110 10.24 -36.53 -16.41
C SER A 110 11.40 -35.55 -16.25
N ILE A 111 11.76 -35.19 -15.00
CA ILE A 111 12.93 -34.34 -14.71
C ILE A 111 14.23 -35.11 -14.98
N ILE A 112 14.29 -36.39 -14.60
CA ILE A 112 15.42 -37.29 -14.89
C ILE A 112 15.58 -37.50 -16.40
N ALA A 113 14.49 -37.71 -17.14
CA ALA A 113 14.53 -37.80 -18.61
C ALA A 113 15.06 -36.50 -19.24
N LEU A 114 14.62 -35.33 -18.74
CA LEU A 114 15.15 -34.04 -19.17
C LEU A 114 16.67 -33.91 -18.91
N HIS A 115 17.12 -34.38 -17.75
CA HIS A 115 18.53 -34.37 -17.35
C HIS A 115 19.39 -35.34 -18.19
N ASN A 116 18.85 -36.51 -18.54
CA ASN A 116 19.52 -37.46 -19.41
C ASN A 116 19.64 -36.90 -20.84
N ILE A 117 18.54 -36.39 -21.42
CA ILE A 117 18.55 -35.71 -22.72
C ILE A 117 19.54 -34.53 -22.73
N THR A 118 19.59 -33.76 -21.64
CA THR A 118 20.56 -32.68 -21.44
C THR A 118 22.00 -33.18 -21.48
N THR A 119 22.29 -34.28 -20.79
CA THR A 119 23.64 -34.87 -20.70
C THR A 119 24.08 -35.48 -22.03
N GLU A 120 23.21 -36.22 -22.70
CA GLU A 120 23.43 -36.78 -24.04
C GLU A 120 23.65 -35.69 -25.10
N THR A 121 22.85 -34.61 -25.04
CA THR A 121 23.04 -33.44 -25.92
C THR A 121 24.39 -32.77 -25.68
N LEU A 122 24.77 -32.55 -24.41
CA LEU A 122 26.06 -31.94 -24.09
C LEU A 122 27.25 -32.79 -24.55
N GLN A 123 27.17 -34.11 -24.37
CA GLN A 123 28.20 -35.04 -24.85
C GLN A 123 28.31 -35.06 -26.38
N SER A 124 27.19 -35.05 -27.13
CA SER A 124 27.24 -34.99 -28.60
C SER A 124 27.74 -33.65 -29.14
N THR A 125 27.57 -32.55 -28.40
CA THR A 125 28.10 -31.22 -28.76
C THR A 125 29.58 -31.01 -28.45
N ALA A 126 30.31 -31.98 -27.89
CA ALA A 126 31.72 -31.80 -27.53
C ALA A 126 32.65 -31.56 -28.74
N GLU A 127 32.25 -31.96 -29.94
CA GLU A 127 32.94 -31.69 -31.22
C GLU A 127 32.35 -30.48 -31.99
N SER A 128 31.29 -29.87 -31.47
CA SER A 128 30.55 -28.78 -32.14
C SER A 128 31.18 -27.41 -31.92
N SER A 129 30.79 -26.43 -32.73
CA SER A 129 31.25 -25.06 -32.57
C SER A 129 30.77 -24.46 -31.24
N ALA A 130 31.53 -23.50 -30.68
CA ALA A 130 31.13 -22.82 -29.44
C ALA A 130 29.74 -22.17 -29.51
N HIS A 131 29.27 -21.80 -30.70
CA HIS A 131 27.92 -21.30 -30.96
C HIS A 131 26.84 -22.37 -30.76
N GLU A 132 27.09 -23.61 -31.18
CA GLU A 132 26.17 -24.75 -31.01
C GLU A 132 26.07 -25.16 -29.55
N MET A 133 27.20 -25.23 -28.83
CA MET A 133 27.21 -25.46 -27.38
C MET A 133 26.41 -24.40 -26.62
N VAL A 134 26.60 -23.10 -26.91
CA VAL A 134 25.81 -22.01 -26.32
C VAL A 134 24.32 -22.14 -26.66
N THR A 135 23.99 -22.48 -27.91
CA THR A 135 22.61 -22.69 -28.36
C THR A 135 21.93 -23.87 -27.65
N ALA A 136 22.66 -24.98 -27.45
CA ALA A 136 22.19 -26.14 -26.70
C ALA A 136 21.92 -25.78 -25.23
N LEU A 137 22.87 -25.12 -24.56
CA LEU A 137 22.72 -24.65 -23.17
C LEU A 137 21.51 -23.72 -22.97
N ILE A 138 21.26 -22.81 -23.92
CA ILE A 138 20.07 -21.94 -23.90
C ILE A 138 18.79 -22.78 -24.04
N LYS A 139 18.72 -23.73 -24.99
CA LYS A 139 17.55 -24.61 -25.17
C LYS A 139 17.27 -25.44 -23.91
N ILE A 140 18.29 -26.10 -23.36
CA ILE A 140 18.21 -26.87 -22.11
C ILE A 140 17.67 -26.00 -20.97
N SER A 141 18.21 -24.78 -20.81
CA SER A 141 17.77 -23.85 -19.76
C SER A 141 16.30 -23.46 -19.92
N ILE A 142 15.85 -23.19 -21.16
CA ILE A 142 14.45 -22.87 -21.46
C ILE A 142 13.52 -24.05 -21.16
N ILE A 143 13.88 -25.28 -21.54
CA ILE A 143 13.02 -26.45 -21.29
C ILE A 143 12.93 -26.74 -19.78
N TYR A 144 14.05 -26.64 -19.05
CA TYR A 144 14.06 -26.79 -17.59
C TYR A 144 13.19 -25.72 -16.91
N PHE A 145 13.31 -24.47 -17.36
CA PHE A 145 12.52 -23.33 -16.88
C PHE A 145 11.01 -23.51 -17.13
N ILE A 146 10.61 -23.93 -18.34
CA ILE A 146 9.20 -24.22 -18.67
C ILE A 146 8.68 -25.39 -17.83
N SER A 147 9.48 -26.45 -17.68
CA SER A 147 9.13 -27.61 -16.84
C SER A 147 8.94 -27.21 -15.37
N TYR A 148 9.75 -26.27 -14.88
CA TYR A 148 9.64 -25.72 -13.53
C TYR A 148 8.35 -24.92 -13.34
N ILE A 149 8.02 -24.02 -14.28
CA ILE A 149 6.77 -23.25 -14.25
C ILE A 149 5.55 -24.18 -14.32
N ALA A 150 5.58 -25.19 -15.20
CA ALA A 150 4.51 -26.18 -15.29
C ALA A 150 4.35 -26.98 -13.98
N SER A 151 5.46 -27.36 -13.33
CA SER A 151 5.45 -27.98 -12.00
C SER A 151 4.80 -27.04 -10.97
N ALA A 152 5.23 -25.79 -10.87
CA ALA A 152 4.67 -24.82 -9.93
C ALA A 152 3.15 -24.62 -10.13
N ILE A 153 2.69 -24.46 -11.36
CA ILE A 153 1.26 -24.29 -11.69
C ILE A 153 0.44 -25.55 -11.38
N SER A 154 1.00 -26.75 -11.61
CA SER A 154 0.31 -28.03 -11.36
C SER A 154 0.40 -28.51 -9.90
N SER A 155 1.32 -27.97 -9.10
CA SER A 155 1.58 -28.41 -7.71
C SER A 155 0.49 -28.05 -6.70
N SER A 156 -0.30 -27.00 -6.99
CA SER A 156 -1.31 -26.45 -6.06
C SER A 156 -2.61 -26.08 -6.79
N PRO A 157 -3.78 -26.16 -6.12
CA PRO A 157 -5.03 -25.66 -6.67
C PRO A 157 -4.93 -24.18 -7.09
N PHE A 158 -5.54 -23.83 -8.23
CA PHE A 158 -5.44 -22.47 -8.80
C PHE A 158 -5.73 -21.32 -7.81
N PRO A 159 -6.76 -21.37 -6.94
CA PRO A 159 -6.97 -20.31 -5.95
C PRO A 159 -5.81 -20.15 -4.96
N ILE A 160 -5.16 -21.25 -4.59
CA ILE A 160 -4.02 -21.27 -3.66
C ILE A 160 -2.76 -20.75 -4.35
N LEU A 161 -2.53 -21.12 -5.62
CA LEU A 161 -1.49 -20.53 -6.45
C LEU A 161 -1.63 -19.00 -6.51
N VAL A 162 -2.82 -18.49 -6.82
CA VAL A 162 -3.10 -17.05 -6.92
C VAL A 162 -2.89 -16.34 -5.58
N ILE A 163 -3.44 -16.86 -4.47
CA ILE A 163 -3.29 -16.25 -3.14
C ILE A 163 -1.82 -16.26 -2.69
N SER A 164 -1.11 -17.37 -2.91
CA SER A 164 0.31 -17.51 -2.56
C SER A 164 1.20 -16.56 -3.36
N PHE A 165 0.92 -16.43 -4.67
CA PHE A 165 1.60 -15.47 -5.55
C PHE A 165 1.36 -14.03 -5.09
N ILE A 166 0.10 -13.67 -4.80
CA ILE A 166 -0.27 -12.33 -4.31
C ILE A 166 0.41 -12.04 -2.97
N TRP A 167 0.42 -12.98 -2.02
CA TRP A 167 1.10 -12.81 -0.73
C TRP A 167 2.59 -12.51 -0.90
N LEU A 168 3.29 -13.36 -1.65
CA LEU A 168 4.73 -13.23 -1.87
C LEU A 168 5.08 -11.91 -2.57
N TYR A 169 4.43 -11.63 -3.71
CA TYR A 169 4.66 -10.39 -4.45
C TYR A 169 4.27 -9.13 -3.65
N PHE A 170 3.23 -9.22 -2.81
CA PHE A 170 2.88 -8.15 -1.87
C PHE A 170 3.97 -7.92 -0.83
N THR A 171 4.56 -8.97 -0.26
CA THR A 171 5.66 -8.84 0.70
C THR A 171 6.95 -8.27 0.08
N GLY A 172 7.27 -8.65 -1.17
CA GLY A 172 8.35 -8.05 -1.97
C GLY A 172 8.14 -6.55 -2.20
N SER A 173 6.96 -6.17 -2.69
CA SER A 173 6.60 -4.76 -2.92
C SER A 173 6.57 -3.95 -1.63
N LEU A 174 5.98 -4.45 -0.53
CA LEU A 174 5.91 -3.74 0.74
C LEU A 174 7.29 -3.50 1.35
N PHE A 175 8.20 -4.47 1.26
CA PHE A 175 9.58 -4.29 1.72
C PHE A 175 10.33 -3.27 0.86
N PHE A 176 10.13 -3.30 -0.46
CA PHE A 176 10.69 -2.28 -1.35
C PHE A 176 10.14 -0.88 -1.01
N ASP A 177 8.85 -0.71 -0.75
CA ASP A 177 8.27 0.59 -0.34
C ASP A 177 8.93 1.13 0.94
N MET A 178 9.20 0.25 1.92
CA MET A 178 9.92 0.61 3.15
C MET A 178 11.37 1.02 2.86
N ALA A 179 12.08 0.29 1.99
CA ALA A 179 13.44 0.62 1.58
C ALA A 179 13.48 1.95 0.80
N HIS A 180 12.56 2.14 -0.14
CA HIS A 180 12.36 3.33 -0.95
C HIS A 180 12.12 4.58 -0.09
N TYR A 181 11.23 4.48 0.92
CA TYR A 181 11.05 5.54 1.91
C TYR A 181 12.35 5.88 2.65
N CYS A 182 13.09 4.87 3.11
CA CYS A 182 14.36 5.05 3.80
C CYS A 182 15.41 5.71 2.90
N LEU A 183 15.53 5.29 1.63
CA LEU A 183 16.43 5.88 0.63
C LEU A 183 16.16 7.39 0.45
N HIS A 184 14.88 7.79 0.41
CA HIS A 184 14.44 9.20 0.38
C HIS A 184 14.74 10.03 1.63
N LYS A 185 14.89 9.39 2.79
CA LYS A 185 15.40 10.04 4.02
C LYS A 185 16.92 10.07 4.04
N PHE A 186 17.56 9.01 3.56
CA PHE A 186 19.01 8.85 3.52
C PHE A 186 19.67 9.86 2.58
N SER A 187 19.08 10.17 1.42
CA SER A 187 19.58 11.22 0.50
C SER A 187 19.65 12.61 1.15
N LYS A 188 18.82 12.87 2.16
CA LYS A 188 18.74 14.13 2.93
C LYS A 188 19.45 14.06 4.29
N SER A 189 20.12 12.94 4.61
CA SER A 189 20.76 12.70 5.90
C SER A 189 22.00 13.57 6.13
N PRO A 190 22.32 13.98 7.37
CA PRO A 190 23.60 14.61 7.69
C PRO A 190 24.80 13.65 7.56
N TYR A 191 24.58 12.34 7.60
CA TYR A 191 25.65 11.33 7.48
C TYR A 191 25.98 11.02 6.02
N TRP A 192 27.26 11.10 5.65
CA TRP A 192 27.71 10.95 4.26
C TRP A 192 27.46 9.54 3.69
N ILE A 193 27.60 8.48 4.50
CA ILE A 193 27.35 7.09 4.10
C ILE A 193 25.89 6.90 3.70
N LEU A 194 24.96 7.38 4.54
CA LEU A 194 23.53 7.33 4.23
C LEU A 194 23.22 8.13 2.96
N ARG A 195 23.79 9.34 2.78
CA ARG A 195 23.63 10.06 1.51
C ARG A 195 24.13 9.30 0.29
N ARG A 196 25.23 8.54 0.40
CA ARG A 196 25.73 7.68 -0.70
C ARG A 196 24.76 6.54 -1.03
N ILE A 197 24.15 5.93 -0.02
CA ILE A 197 23.13 4.88 -0.20
C ILE A 197 21.86 5.48 -0.83
N GLY A 198 21.34 6.59 -0.29
CA GLY A 198 20.16 7.28 -0.84
C GLY A 198 20.40 7.84 -2.25
N TYR A 199 21.64 8.17 -2.62
CA TYR A 199 21.99 8.61 -3.96
C TYR A 199 21.78 7.52 -5.03
N LEU A 200 21.87 6.23 -4.67
CA LEU A 200 21.58 5.13 -5.60
C LEU A 200 20.13 5.24 -6.14
N HIS A 201 19.18 5.63 -5.28
CA HIS A 201 17.80 5.92 -5.67
C HIS A 201 17.63 7.29 -6.34
N GLU A 202 18.37 8.32 -5.88
CA GLU A 202 18.29 9.66 -6.50
C GLU A 202 18.64 9.64 -7.99
N VAL A 203 19.50 8.71 -8.44
CA VAL A 203 19.80 8.48 -9.86
C VAL A 203 18.54 8.24 -10.70
N HIS A 204 17.54 7.55 -10.18
CA HIS A 204 16.26 7.32 -10.86
C HIS A 204 15.44 8.60 -11.02
N HIS A 205 15.43 9.48 -10.01
CA HIS A 205 14.86 10.83 -10.14
C HIS A 205 15.69 11.80 -10.98
N LEU A 206 16.95 11.46 -11.28
CA LEU A 206 17.78 12.20 -12.23
C LEU A 206 17.60 11.69 -13.67
N TYR A 207 17.33 10.39 -13.84
CA TYR A 207 16.97 9.76 -15.12
C TYR A 207 15.55 10.15 -15.54
N PHE A 208 14.53 9.84 -14.75
CA PHE A 208 13.17 10.32 -14.96
C PHE A 208 12.87 11.43 -13.96
N ASN A 209 12.83 12.68 -14.43
CA ASN A 209 12.89 13.83 -13.54
C ASN A 209 11.51 14.33 -13.06
N ARG A 210 11.53 15.29 -12.12
CA ARG A 210 10.33 15.92 -11.55
C ARG A 210 9.41 16.66 -12.54
N ARG A 211 9.85 16.85 -13.80
CA ARG A 211 9.05 17.36 -14.92
C ARG A 211 8.57 16.24 -15.86
N LEU A 212 8.74 14.98 -15.45
CA LEU A 212 8.31 13.77 -16.13
C LEU A 212 8.92 13.70 -17.54
N LYS A 213 10.24 13.86 -17.58
CA LYS A 213 11.10 13.73 -18.77
C LYS A 213 12.29 12.84 -18.45
N PHE A 214 12.61 11.96 -19.40
CA PHE A 214 13.83 11.16 -19.38
C PHE A 214 15.07 12.00 -19.68
N ASN A 215 16.21 11.59 -19.12
CA ASN A 215 17.49 12.25 -19.22
C ASN A 215 18.59 11.21 -19.44
N GLU A 216 18.90 10.96 -20.71
CA GLU A 216 19.81 9.90 -21.16
C GLU A 216 21.20 9.92 -20.52
N ARG A 217 21.63 11.06 -19.96
CA ARG A 217 22.87 11.18 -19.17
C ARG A 217 22.92 10.21 -17.98
N TYR A 218 21.77 9.83 -17.44
CA TYR A 218 21.64 8.97 -16.25
C TYR A 218 21.15 7.56 -16.57
N LEU A 219 20.88 7.23 -17.83
CA LEU A 219 20.35 5.92 -18.26
C LEU A 219 21.20 4.76 -17.72
N TRP A 220 22.51 4.82 -17.92
CA TRP A 220 23.41 3.75 -17.50
C TRP A 220 23.52 3.60 -15.98
N GLN A 221 23.45 4.70 -15.23
CA GLN A 221 23.47 4.67 -13.79
C GLN A 221 22.14 4.12 -13.25
N ASN A 222 21.00 4.44 -13.88
CA ASN A 222 19.70 3.85 -13.55
C ASN A 222 19.76 2.33 -13.71
N MET A 223 20.13 1.90 -14.92
CA MET A 223 20.23 0.49 -15.33
C MET A 223 21.21 -0.37 -14.52
N LEU A 224 22.31 0.22 -14.04
CA LEU A 224 23.38 -0.52 -13.34
C LEU A 224 23.38 -0.34 -11.81
N CYS A 225 22.62 0.62 -11.26
CA CYS A 225 22.61 0.90 -9.83
C CYS A 225 21.22 0.86 -9.21
N GLU A 226 20.23 1.51 -9.81
CA GLU A 226 18.87 1.53 -9.25
C GLU A 226 18.10 0.25 -9.59
N LEU A 227 18.03 -0.18 -10.85
CA LEU A 227 17.21 -1.33 -11.21
C LEU A 227 17.66 -2.64 -10.52
N PRO A 228 18.98 -2.90 -10.33
CA PRO A 228 19.43 -4.00 -9.48
C PRO A 228 19.11 -3.81 -7.99
N LEU A 229 19.06 -2.57 -7.49
CA LEU A 229 18.67 -2.25 -6.11
C LEU A 229 17.16 -2.50 -5.89
N GLU A 230 16.29 -2.05 -6.81
CA GLU A 230 14.86 -2.34 -6.77
C GLU A 230 14.62 -3.85 -6.73
N LEU A 231 15.20 -4.59 -7.69
CA LEU A 231 15.08 -6.05 -7.78
C LEU A 231 15.61 -6.73 -6.50
N SER A 232 16.77 -6.32 -5.99
CA SER A 232 17.34 -6.89 -4.76
C SER A 232 16.43 -6.69 -3.55
N CYS A 233 15.81 -5.51 -3.42
CA CYS A 233 14.84 -5.25 -2.37
C CYS A 233 13.56 -6.08 -2.53
N GLN A 234 13.03 -6.24 -3.74
CA GLN A 234 11.85 -7.07 -3.99
C GLN A 234 12.11 -8.54 -3.67
N LEU A 235 13.18 -9.14 -4.22
CA LEU A 235 13.55 -10.53 -3.96
C LEU A 235 13.78 -10.79 -2.46
N LEU A 236 14.43 -9.85 -1.76
CA LEU A 236 14.64 -9.95 -0.30
C LEU A 236 13.32 -9.88 0.48
N GLY A 237 12.41 -8.98 0.10
CA GLY A 237 11.08 -8.87 0.70
C GLY A 237 10.22 -10.12 0.47
N THR A 238 10.26 -10.66 -0.75
CA THR A 238 9.56 -11.90 -1.13
C THR A 238 10.11 -13.12 -0.38
N TRP A 239 11.44 -13.21 -0.18
CA TRP A 239 12.06 -14.21 0.68
C TRP A 239 11.67 -14.06 2.17
N LEU A 240 11.66 -12.84 2.71
CA LEU A 240 11.19 -12.59 4.07
C LEU A 240 9.71 -12.96 4.24
N GLY A 241 8.86 -12.69 3.24
CA GLY A 241 7.46 -13.10 3.22
C GLY A 241 7.24 -14.61 3.16
N TYR A 242 8.13 -15.34 2.48
CA TYR A 242 8.18 -16.81 2.55
C TYR A 242 8.55 -17.30 3.95
N LEU A 243 9.60 -16.76 4.56
CA LEU A 243 10.02 -17.14 5.93
C LEU A 243 8.96 -16.83 6.99
N VAL A 244 8.23 -15.73 6.84
CA VAL A 244 7.08 -15.41 7.71
C VAL A 244 5.96 -16.45 7.54
N ALA A 245 5.63 -16.83 6.30
CA ALA A 245 4.65 -17.89 6.05
C ALA A 245 5.10 -19.25 6.63
N GLU A 246 6.40 -19.59 6.51
CA GLU A 246 6.99 -20.82 7.07
C GLU A 246 6.91 -20.82 8.61
N ALA A 247 7.22 -19.68 9.26
CA ALA A 247 7.11 -19.52 10.72
C ALA A 247 5.67 -19.67 11.25
N PHE A 248 4.66 -19.38 10.42
CA PHE A 248 3.24 -19.60 10.73
C PHE A 248 2.68 -20.94 10.20
N SER A 249 3.54 -21.85 9.72
CA SER A 249 3.15 -23.15 9.14
C SER A 249 2.17 -23.04 7.95
N LEU A 250 2.26 -21.95 7.17
CA LEU A 250 1.47 -21.71 5.96
C LEU A 250 2.17 -22.22 4.68
N THR A 251 3.34 -22.83 4.82
CA THR A 251 4.10 -23.45 3.72
C THR A 251 3.91 -24.95 3.66
N GLY A 252 3.86 -25.52 2.45
CA GLY A 252 3.81 -26.97 2.26
C GLY A 252 3.13 -27.40 0.95
N PRO A 253 3.05 -28.72 0.70
CA PRO A 253 2.35 -29.27 -0.47
C PRO A 253 0.89 -28.83 -0.49
N GLY A 254 0.43 -28.22 -1.59
CA GLY A 254 -0.93 -27.71 -1.71
C GLY A 254 -1.22 -26.40 -0.96
N PHE A 255 -0.21 -25.73 -0.39
CA PHE A 255 -0.27 -24.37 0.16
C PHE A 255 0.82 -23.50 -0.51
N LEU A 256 1.46 -22.58 0.23
CA LEU A 256 2.59 -21.80 -0.26
C LEU A 256 3.81 -22.72 -0.39
N SER A 257 3.97 -23.30 -1.58
CA SER A 257 5.04 -24.25 -1.87
C SER A 257 6.33 -23.56 -2.31
N ARG A 258 7.45 -24.30 -2.33
CA ARG A 258 8.75 -23.79 -2.81
C ARG A 258 8.70 -23.47 -4.30
N GLU A 259 7.94 -24.25 -5.06
CA GLU A 259 7.73 -24.08 -6.50
C GLU A 259 7.02 -22.75 -6.80
N ILE A 260 6.01 -22.39 -6.00
CA ILE A 260 5.36 -21.07 -6.10
C ILE A 260 6.30 -19.95 -5.69
N PHE A 261 7.11 -20.15 -4.64
CA PHE A 261 8.11 -19.16 -4.21
C PHE A 261 9.11 -18.82 -5.32
N HIS A 262 9.76 -19.84 -5.90
CA HIS A 262 10.69 -19.63 -7.00
C HIS A 262 9.99 -19.11 -8.26
N LEU A 263 8.74 -19.47 -8.53
CA LEU A 263 7.93 -18.89 -9.62
C LEU A 263 7.76 -17.36 -9.46
N VAL A 264 7.53 -16.87 -8.24
CA VAL A 264 7.44 -15.42 -7.97
C VAL A 264 8.79 -14.74 -8.13
N LEU A 265 9.89 -15.30 -7.60
CA LEU A 265 11.24 -14.74 -7.79
C LEU A 265 11.60 -14.67 -9.28
N ILE A 266 11.29 -15.73 -10.05
CA ILE A 266 11.45 -15.79 -11.50
C ILE A 266 10.65 -14.67 -12.18
N PHE A 267 9.40 -14.47 -11.80
CA PHE A 267 8.56 -13.41 -12.34
C PHE A 267 9.13 -12.02 -12.03
N GLU A 268 9.61 -11.77 -10.82
CA GLU A 268 10.25 -10.51 -10.43
C GLU A 268 11.53 -10.23 -11.26
N VAL A 269 12.40 -11.22 -11.44
CA VAL A 269 13.60 -11.08 -12.30
C VAL A 269 13.21 -10.84 -13.77
N LEU A 270 12.24 -11.58 -14.31
CA LEU A 270 11.77 -11.37 -15.68
C LEU A 270 11.14 -9.99 -15.87
N ARG A 271 10.35 -9.52 -14.90
CA ARG A 271 9.76 -8.17 -14.90
C ARG A 271 10.88 -7.12 -15.00
N SER A 272 11.86 -7.16 -14.12
CA SER A 272 12.99 -6.22 -14.13
C SER A 272 13.86 -6.36 -15.39
N PHE A 273 13.97 -7.56 -15.98
CA PHE A 273 14.63 -7.75 -17.27
C PHE A 273 13.89 -7.07 -18.42
N VAL A 274 12.56 -7.13 -18.45
CA VAL A 274 11.75 -6.39 -19.44
C VAL A 274 11.89 -4.88 -19.26
N VAL A 275 11.85 -4.37 -18.02
CA VAL A 275 12.11 -2.95 -17.72
C VAL A 275 13.47 -2.50 -18.27
N ALA A 276 14.49 -3.34 -18.13
CA ALA A 276 15.81 -3.07 -18.66
C ALA A 276 15.93 -3.09 -20.19
N ILE A 277 15.26 -4.04 -20.86
CA ILE A 277 15.17 -4.05 -22.33
C ILE A 277 14.50 -2.76 -22.84
N LEU A 278 13.54 -2.24 -22.08
CA LEU A 278 12.87 -0.97 -22.34
C LEU A 278 13.66 0.26 -21.86
N GLU A 279 14.96 0.12 -21.57
CA GLU A 279 15.85 1.21 -21.14
C GLU A 279 15.37 1.91 -19.85
N GLY A 280 14.67 1.21 -18.96
CA GLY A 280 14.04 1.79 -17.75
C GLY A 280 12.72 2.51 -18.02
N ARG A 281 12.23 2.53 -19.27
CA ARG A 281 10.97 3.17 -19.68
C ARG A 281 9.80 2.17 -19.61
N ASP A 282 9.47 1.74 -18.40
CA ASP A 282 8.35 0.82 -18.18
C ASP A 282 6.96 1.50 -18.28
N SER A 283 5.90 0.73 -18.07
CA SER A 283 4.52 1.22 -18.12
C SER A 283 4.17 2.27 -17.06
N ASN A 284 4.95 2.39 -15.99
CA ASN A 284 4.75 3.33 -14.89
C ASN A 284 5.49 4.67 -15.12
N HIS A 285 6.55 4.68 -15.93
CA HIS A 285 7.34 5.88 -16.24
C HIS A 285 6.78 6.66 -17.44
N GLN A 286 5.55 7.16 -17.34
CA GLN A 286 4.91 7.90 -18.43
C GLN A 286 5.24 9.40 -18.41
N SER A 287 5.70 9.93 -19.55
CA SER A 287 6.00 11.36 -19.70
C SER A 287 4.73 12.18 -19.95
N TYR A 288 4.34 13.03 -19.00
CA TYR A 288 3.22 13.97 -19.17
C TYR A 288 3.72 15.36 -19.62
N SER A 289 2.90 16.10 -20.36
CA SER A 289 3.27 17.40 -20.96
C SER A 289 2.82 18.62 -20.15
N SER A 290 1.66 18.54 -19.48
CA SER A 290 1.02 19.67 -18.78
C SER A 290 0.58 19.33 -17.36
N VAL A 291 -0.15 18.23 -17.16
CA VAL A 291 -0.71 17.79 -15.88
C VAL A 291 -0.73 16.26 -15.85
N VAL A 292 -0.47 15.65 -14.69
CA VAL A 292 -0.67 14.21 -14.46
C VAL A 292 -2.18 13.94 -14.33
N PRO A 293 -2.75 13.01 -15.10
CA PRO A 293 -4.16 12.66 -15.02
C PRO A 293 -4.59 12.19 -13.63
N LYS A 294 -5.91 12.16 -13.44
CA LYS A 294 -6.50 11.68 -12.21
C LYS A 294 -6.38 10.17 -12.13
N ASP A 295 -5.40 9.73 -11.36
CA ASP A 295 -5.22 8.34 -10.94
C ASP A 295 -6.58 7.64 -10.65
N PRO A 296 -6.92 6.57 -11.40
CA PRO A 296 -8.20 5.88 -11.27
C PRO A 296 -8.17 4.77 -10.20
N HIS A 297 -6.99 4.35 -9.75
CA HIS A 297 -6.85 3.20 -8.88
C HIS A 297 -6.93 3.59 -7.40
N THR A 298 -7.50 2.71 -6.57
CA THR A 298 -7.56 2.92 -5.12
C THR A 298 -6.47 2.16 -4.38
N PHE A 299 -6.22 0.90 -4.74
CA PHE A 299 -5.31 0.00 -4.01
C PHE A 299 -3.96 -0.21 -4.71
N LEU A 300 -3.98 -0.41 -6.03
CA LEU A 300 -2.79 -0.61 -6.85
C LEU A 300 -2.15 0.72 -7.25
N VAL A 301 -0.85 0.71 -7.44
CA VAL A 301 -0.07 1.83 -8.00
C VAL A 301 -0.14 1.73 -9.52
N GLY A 302 -0.42 2.85 -10.17
CA GLY A 302 -0.42 2.99 -11.63
C GLY A 302 0.48 4.14 -12.08
N PRO A 303 0.62 4.37 -13.39
CA PRO A 303 1.52 5.38 -13.95
C PRO A 303 1.26 6.80 -13.42
N GLU A 304 0.01 7.17 -13.20
CA GLU A 304 -0.34 8.48 -12.62
C GLU A 304 0.19 8.61 -11.19
N TYR A 305 0.06 7.56 -10.37
CA TYR A 305 0.52 7.57 -8.98
C TYR A 305 2.05 7.64 -8.90
N HIS A 306 2.75 6.87 -9.73
CA HIS A 306 4.22 6.91 -9.82
C HIS A 306 4.72 8.24 -10.41
N ALA A 307 4.02 8.83 -11.36
CA ALA A 307 4.29 10.18 -11.84
C ALA A 307 4.14 11.23 -10.72
N LEU A 308 3.13 11.12 -9.86
CA LEU A 308 2.97 12.00 -8.70
C LEU A 308 4.10 11.85 -7.68
N HIS A 309 4.66 10.63 -7.52
CA HIS A 309 5.89 10.41 -6.78
C HIS A 309 7.06 11.22 -7.34
N HIS A 310 7.32 11.12 -8.65
CA HIS A 310 8.36 11.90 -9.31
C HIS A 310 8.16 13.42 -9.20
N VAL A 311 6.92 13.90 -9.29
CA VAL A 311 6.61 15.32 -9.07
C VAL A 311 6.94 15.75 -7.63
N ASN A 312 6.65 14.91 -6.63
CA ASN A 312 6.97 15.17 -5.23
C ASN A 312 7.50 13.93 -4.49
N PRO A 313 8.83 13.66 -4.54
CA PRO A 313 9.41 12.39 -4.06
C PRO A 313 9.37 12.17 -2.53
N SER A 314 8.68 13.04 -1.79
CA SER A 314 8.42 12.85 -0.35
C SER A 314 7.00 12.34 -0.05
N ALA A 315 6.25 11.97 -1.10
CA ALA A 315 4.91 11.39 -1.08
C ALA A 315 4.78 10.33 -2.20
N TYR A 316 3.67 9.58 -2.22
CA TYR A 316 3.37 8.54 -3.21
C TYR A 316 4.45 7.46 -3.29
N ILE A 317 4.87 6.90 -2.14
CA ILE A 317 6.08 6.07 -2.03
C ILE A 317 5.86 4.62 -2.55
N GLY A 318 4.62 4.15 -2.53
CA GLY A 318 4.26 2.79 -2.90
C GLY A 318 4.57 2.46 -4.36
N SER A 319 5.06 1.24 -4.59
CA SER A 319 5.56 0.74 -5.87
C SER A 319 4.53 -0.03 -6.69
N SER A 320 3.88 -1.03 -6.07
CA SER A 320 2.80 -1.82 -6.68
C SER A 320 1.50 -1.70 -5.87
N PHE A 321 1.60 -1.54 -4.56
CA PHE A 321 0.48 -1.42 -3.63
C PHE A 321 0.61 -0.13 -2.80
N ARG A 322 -0.53 0.45 -2.41
CA ARG A 322 -0.54 1.69 -1.60
C ARG A 322 -0.59 1.47 -0.10
N VAL A 323 -0.51 0.22 0.35
CA VAL A 323 -0.68 -0.14 1.78
C VAL A 323 0.35 0.56 2.66
N PHE A 324 1.59 0.69 2.20
CA PHE A 324 2.62 1.45 2.90
C PHE A 324 2.23 2.93 3.09
N ASP A 325 1.80 3.59 2.01
CA ASP A 325 1.38 4.99 2.04
C ASP A 325 0.09 5.20 2.85
N TRP A 326 -0.83 4.24 2.83
CA TRP A 326 -2.03 4.23 3.67
C TRP A 326 -1.67 4.08 5.16
N PHE A 327 -0.65 3.30 5.50
CA PHE A 327 -0.22 3.17 6.88
C PHE A 327 0.43 4.46 7.38
N LEU A 328 1.41 5.01 6.64
CA LEU A 328 2.16 6.20 7.06
C LEU A 328 1.44 7.54 6.77
N GLY A 329 0.48 7.57 5.86
CA GLY A 329 -0.12 8.81 5.37
C GLY A 329 0.80 9.58 4.42
N SER A 330 1.44 8.88 3.48
CA SER A 330 2.28 9.46 2.43
C SER A 330 1.63 9.46 1.04
N SER A 331 0.38 9.00 0.88
CA SER A 331 -0.32 8.90 -0.42
C SER A 331 -0.67 10.25 -1.07
N TYR A 332 -0.38 11.37 -0.40
CA TYR A 332 -0.76 12.70 -0.86
C TYR A 332 0.00 13.79 -0.08
N THR A 333 0.12 14.99 -0.66
CA THR A 333 0.88 16.10 -0.08
C THR A 333 0.32 17.46 -0.47
N LEU A 334 0.18 18.34 0.53
CA LEU A 334 -0.30 19.73 0.42
C LEU A 334 0.83 20.75 0.38
N ARG A 335 2.08 20.29 0.50
CA ARG A 335 3.25 21.15 0.63
C ARG A 335 3.33 22.12 -0.54
N SER A 336 3.47 23.40 -0.20
CA SER A 336 3.57 24.50 -1.15
C SER A 336 2.36 24.67 -2.09
N ARG A 337 1.18 24.11 -1.78
CA ARG A 337 -0.09 24.39 -2.50
C ARG A 337 -0.67 25.74 -2.07
N ARG A 338 -1.33 26.44 -2.99
CA ARG A 338 -2.08 27.69 -2.71
C ARG A 338 -3.52 27.31 -2.32
N VAL A 339 -3.99 27.70 -1.14
CA VAL A 339 -5.32 27.31 -0.65
C VAL A 339 -6.25 28.51 -0.59
N THR A 340 -7.52 28.33 -0.96
CA THR A 340 -8.58 29.32 -0.73
C THR A 340 -9.72 28.67 0.04
N MET A 341 -10.20 29.34 1.08
CA MET A 341 -11.24 28.87 2.00
C MET A 341 -12.48 29.76 1.87
N ALA A 342 -13.61 29.19 1.45
CA ALA A 342 -14.88 29.89 1.27
C ALA A 342 -15.95 29.38 2.24
N GLY A 343 -16.55 30.29 3.01
CA GLY A 343 -17.63 29.96 3.97
C GLY A 343 -17.21 29.25 5.27
N LEU A 344 -15.91 29.03 5.48
CA LEU A 344 -15.35 28.35 6.66
C LEU A 344 -15.11 29.30 7.85
N ALA A 345 -16.12 30.08 8.20
CA ALA A 345 -16.09 30.88 9.41
C ALA A 345 -16.24 30.01 10.67
N GLY A 346 -15.53 30.35 11.75
CA GLY A 346 -15.64 29.70 13.06
C GLY A 346 -14.52 28.71 13.40
N SER A 347 -14.70 27.98 14.50
CA SER A 347 -13.62 27.25 15.18
C SER A 347 -13.00 26.11 14.36
N PHE A 348 -13.81 25.36 13.60
CA PHE A 348 -13.30 24.34 12.68
C PHE A 348 -12.47 24.96 11.54
N GLY A 349 -12.92 26.07 10.95
CA GLY A 349 -12.16 26.79 9.92
C GLY A 349 -10.81 27.28 10.43
N GLN A 350 -10.79 27.87 11.63
CA GLN A 350 -9.55 28.29 12.31
C GLN A 350 -8.63 27.11 12.63
N ALA A 351 -9.16 25.97 13.08
CA ALA A 351 -8.38 24.76 13.31
C ALA A 351 -7.77 24.19 12.01
N MET A 352 -8.57 24.12 10.94
CA MET A 352 -8.12 23.69 9.62
C MET A 352 -7.01 24.60 9.07
N LYS A 353 -7.21 25.93 9.12
CA LYS A 353 -6.20 26.94 8.74
C LYS A 353 -4.87 26.71 9.47
N ARG A 354 -4.94 26.48 10.79
CA ARG A 354 -3.77 26.22 11.65
C ARG A 354 -3.02 24.94 11.26
N GLU A 355 -3.71 23.83 11.06
CA GLU A 355 -3.07 22.55 10.68
C GLU A 355 -2.48 22.62 9.25
N LEU A 356 -3.17 23.27 8.30
CA LEU A 356 -2.67 23.51 6.95
C LEU A 356 -1.36 24.32 6.94
N GLN A 357 -1.30 25.39 7.73
CA GLN A 357 -0.10 26.23 7.85
C GLN A 357 1.04 25.49 8.58
N THR A 358 0.76 24.93 9.76
CA THR A 358 1.80 24.41 10.67
C THR A 358 2.31 23.02 10.32
N ARG A 359 1.47 22.15 9.74
CA ARG A 359 1.82 20.73 9.50
C ARG A 359 1.88 20.34 8.04
N GLU A 360 1.01 20.92 7.21
CA GLU A 360 1.00 20.61 5.77
C GLU A 360 1.94 21.52 4.96
N SER A 361 2.40 22.63 5.55
CA SER A 361 3.29 23.61 4.91
C SER A 361 2.74 24.10 3.56
N VAL A 362 1.46 24.47 3.53
CA VAL A 362 0.85 25.16 2.38
C VAL A 362 1.53 26.51 2.12
N ASN A 363 1.51 26.98 0.88
CA ASN A 363 2.20 28.21 0.49
C ASN A 363 1.51 29.47 1.02
N CYS A 364 0.17 29.51 0.89
CA CYS A 364 -0.67 30.60 1.34
C CYS A 364 -2.10 30.08 1.57
N ILE A 365 -2.86 30.82 2.37
CA ILE A 365 -4.30 30.60 2.57
C ILE A 365 -5.01 31.94 2.37
N HIS A 366 -5.92 31.99 1.41
CA HIS A 366 -6.84 33.11 1.19
C HIS A 366 -8.21 32.76 1.78
N GLU A 367 -8.88 33.73 2.40
CA GLU A 367 -10.27 33.61 2.82
C GLU A 367 -11.13 34.37 1.82
N LEU A 368 -12.21 33.75 1.33
CA LEU A 368 -13.05 34.29 0.27
C LEU A 368 -14.48 34.47 0.78
N SER A 369 -15.00 35.70 0.71
CA SER A 369 -16.41 35.98 0.99
C SER A 369 -17.26 35.76 -0.25
N VAL A 370 -18.34 35.00 -0.10
CA VAL A 370 -19.29 34.70 -1.20
C VAL A 370 -20.20 35.89 -1.53
N ALA A 371 -20.05 37.01 -0.81
CA ALA A 371 -20.69 38.28 -1.12
C ALA A 371 -19.82 39.20 -2.00
N GLU A 372 -18.60 38.80 -2.36
CA GLU A 372 -17.70 39.55 -3.23
C GLU A 372 -18.14 39.52 -4.71
N ASP A 373 -17.65 40.49 -5.48
CA ASP A 373 -17.78 40.54 -6.93
C ASP A 373 -17.18 39.27 -7.56
N GLU A 374 -17.86 38.73 -8.56
CA GLU A 374 -17.43 37.60 -9.39
C GLU A 374 -16.03 37.83 -10.00
N LYS A 375 -15.67 39.08 -10.30
CA LYS A 375 -14.32 39.44 -10.75
C LYS A 375 -13.25 39.19 -9.69
N ILE A 376 -13.52 39.56 -8.43
CA ILE A 376 -12.60 39.37 -7.29
C ILE A 376 -12.47 37.88 -6.99
N ILE A 377 -13.60 37.17 -6.97
CA ILE A 377 -13.66 35.71 -6.85
C ILE A 377 -12.80 35.04 -7.94
N ALA A 378 -12.97 35.41 -9.22
CA ALA A 378 -12.21 34.86 -10.33
C ALA A 378 -10.70 35.13 -10.21
N GLU A 379 -10.30 36.32 -9.76
CA GLU A 379 -8.89 36.68 -9.54
C GLU A 379 -8.26 35.82 -8.44
N THR A 380 -8.91 35.70 -7.27
CA THR A 380 -8.47 34.84 -6.16
C THR A 380 -8.41 33.36 -6.58
N LEU A 381 -9.43 32.87 -7.28
CA LEU A 381 -9.50 31.48 -7.75
C LEU A 381 -8.43 31.17 -8.82
N SER A 382 -8.05 32.15 -9.65
CA SER A 382 -6.93 31.97 -10.59
C SER A 382 -5.60 31.69 -9.90
N ASN A 383 -5.44 32.19 -8.67
CA ASN A 383 -4.28 31.96 -7.82
C ASN A 383 -4.44 30.84 -6.79
N THR A 384 -5.47 30.01 -6.93
CA THR A 384 -5.78 28.90 -6.02
C THR A 384 -5.35 27.55 -6.63
N ASP A 385 -4.76 26.65 -5.84
CA ASP A 385 -4.53 25.24 -6.22
C ASP A 385 -5.54 24.29 -5.55
N VAL A 386 -6.00 24.64 -4.33
CA VAL A 386 -6.98 23.88 -3.53
C VAL A 386 -8.07 24.83 -3.04
N LEU A 387 -9.30 24.64 -3.50
CA LEU A 387 -10.50 25.33 -3.02
C LEU A 387 -11.18 24.51 -1.93
N ILE A 388 -11.27 25.02 -0.71
CA ILE A 388 -12.02 24.41 0.40
C ILE A 388 -13.30 25.23 0.61
N ILE A 389 -14.47 24.60 0.51
CA ILE A 389 -15.76 25.30 0.48
C ILE A 389 -16.79 24.66 1.41
N SER A 390 -17.43 25.50 2.23
CA SER A 390 -18.48 25.12 3.19
C SER A 390 -19.57 26.18 3.18
N LEU A 391 -20.60 26.01 2.34
CA LEU A 391 -21.73 26.94 2.25
C LEU A 391 -23.04 26.20 2.54
N GLU A 392 -23.36 26.11 3.83
CA GLU A 392 -24.60 25.47 4.29
C GLU A 392 -25.82 26.08 3.57
N ASN A 393 -26.68 25.21 3.05
CA ASN A 393 -27.94 25.55 2.37
C ASN A 393 -27.82 26.42 1.08
N LYS A 394 -26.60 26.66 0.55
CA LYS A 394 -26.38 27.47 -0.68
C LYS A 394 -25.83 26.68 -1.86
N CYS A 395 -26.47 25.55 -2.20
CA CYS A 395 -26.10 24.66 -3.31
C CYS A 395 -25.71 25.42 -4.60
N LYS A 396 -26.57 26.34 -5.08
CA LYS A 396 -26.31 27.13 -6.31
C LYS A 396 -25.03 27.95 -6.23
N SER A 397 -24.71 28.52 -5.07
CA SER A 397 -23.45 29.26 -4.87
C SER A 397 -22.24 28.34 -4.87
N VAL A 398 -22.33 27.15 -4.24
CA VAL A 398 -21.24 26.15 -4.25
C VAL A 398 -20.92 25.73 -5.68
N VAL A 399 -21.94 25.36 -6.46
CA VAL A 399 -21.81 24.98 -7.88
C VAL A 399 -21.15 26.12 -8.66
N LYS A 400 -21.68 27.36 -8.56
CA LYS A 400 -21.10 28.53 -9.23
C LYS A 400 -19.62 28.76 -8.87
N THR A 401 -19.25 28.69 -7.59
CA THR A 401 -17.86 28.89 -7.15
C THR A 401 -16.93 27.78 -7.64
N ILE A 402 -17.38 26.52 -7.68
CA ILE A 402 -16.60 25.40 -8.23
C ILE A 402 -16.42 25.56 -9.75
N ASP A 403 -17.47 25.94 -10.47
CA ASP A 403 -17.39 26.13 -11.92
C ASP A 403 -16.51 27.34 -12.29
N LEU A 404 -16.59 28.45 -11.53
CA LEU A 404 -15.63 29.57 -11.65
C LEU A 404 -14.20 29.15 -11.34
N PHE A 405 -13.97 28.31 -10.33
CA PHE A 405 -12.63 27.79 -10.03
C PHE A 405 -12.08 26.97 -11.21
N LYS A 406 -12.89 26.09 -11.79
CA LYS A 406 -12.52 25.30 -12.97
C LYS A 406 -12.24 26.18 -14.20
N ALA A 407 -12.98 27.28 -14.37
CA ALA A 407 -12.82 28.19 -15.51
C ALA A 407 -11.60 29.13 -15.39
N HIS A 408 -11.27 29.57 -14.17
CA HIS A 408 -10.26 30.60 -13.94
C HIS A 408 -8.93 30.10 -13.35
N HIS A 409 -8.86 28.87 -12.82
CA HIS A 409 -7.63 28.31 -12.26
C HIS A 409 -6.45 28.40 -13.25
N LYS A 410 -5.35 29.00 -12.80
CA LYS A 410 -4.08 29.03 -13.54
C LYS A 410 -3.05 28.14 -12.82
N PRO A 411 -2.61 27.03 -13.44
CA PRO A 411 -1.56 26.20 -12.85
C PRO A 411 -0.27 27.00 -12.78
N ARG A 412 0.52 26.79 -11.73
CA ARG A 412 1.85 27.41 -11.62
C ARG A 412 2.78 26.84 -12.70
N PRO A 413 3.73 27.63 -13.25
CA PRO A 413 4.71 27.13 -14.21
C PRO A 413 5.43 25.88 -13.69
N GLY A 414 5.37 24.79 -14.46
CA GLY A 414 5.96 23.49 -14.08
C GLY A 414 5.21 22.71 -13.00
N CYS A 415 4.01 23.14 -12.58
CA CYS A 415 3.16 22.36 -11.68
C CYS A 415 2.33 21.37 -12.49
N LEU A 416 2.65 20.08 -12.34
CA LEU A 416 1.96 18.98 -13.04
C LEU A 416 0.81 18.39 -12.21
N LEU A 417 0.35 19.08 -11.17
CA LEU A 417 -0.69 18.60 -10.25
C LEU A 417 -2.06 19.18 -10.62
N LEU A 418 -3.09 18.33 -10.67
CA LEU A 418 -4.47 18.76 -10.84
C LEU A 418 -4.90 19.80 -9.79
N PRO A 419 -5.76 20.78 -10.14
CA PRO A 419 -6.48 21.60 -9.18
C PRO A 419 -7.47 20.76 -8.37
N GLU A 420 -7.81 21.23 -7.18
CA GLU A 420 -8.49 20.42 -6.18
C GLU A 420 -9.60 21.18 -5.46
N VAL A 421 -10.71 20.48 -5.16
CA VAL A 421 -11.89 21.03 -4.50
C VAL A 421 -12.25 20.14 -3.32
N TRP A 422 -12.34 20.72 -2.13
CA TRP A 422 -12.83 20.07 -0.93
C TRP A 422 -14.18 20.66 -0.55
N TYR A 423 -15.25 19.92 -0.80
CA TYR A 423 -16.58 20.29 -0.31
C TYR A 423 -16.77 19.73 1.09
N ILE A 424 -17.21 20.60 2.01
CA ILE A 424 -17.50 20.26 3.39
C ILE A 424 -19.01 20.26 3.61
N ALA A 425 -19.54 19.09 3.95
CA ALA A 425 -20.95 18.81 4.20
C ALA A 425 -21.21 18.64 5.70
N SER A 426 -22.32 19.19 6.18
CA SER A 426 -22.84 18.95 7.54
C SER A 426 -23.76 17.73 7.55
N SER A 427 -23.60 16.81 8.50
CA SER A 427 -24.34 15.53 8.52
C SER A 427 -25.87 15.63 8.72
N ASN A 428 -26.44 16.82 8.88
CA ASN A 428 -27.90 17.03 8.95
C ASN A 428 -28.59 17.07 7.58
N HIS A 429 -27.86 17.23 6.47
CA HIS A 429 -28.48 17.60 5.20
C HIS A 429 -29.32 16.47 4.54
N SER A 430 -29.17 15.22 5.00
CA SER A 430 -29.74 13.99 4.42
C SER A 430 -31.28 13.84 4.33
N SER A 431 -32.03 14.92 4.59
CA SER A 431 -33.49 14.97 4.58
C SER A 431 -34.11 16.20 3.88
N THR A 432 -33.32 17.13 3.32
CA THR A 432 -33.87 18.30 2.60
C THR A 432 -33.72 18.16 1.09
N SER A 433 -34.73 18.61 0.33
CA SER A 433 -34.75 18.55 -1.14
C SER A 433 -33.58 19.29 -1.83
N VAL A 434 -32.98 20.25 -1.12
CA VAL A 434 -31.79 21.00 -1.56
C VAL A 434 -30.53 20.13 -1.60
N GLU A 435 -30.43 19.09 -0.75
CA GLU A 435 -29.26 18.21 -0.74
C GLU A 435 -29.27 17.23 -1.92
N LYS A 436 -30.43 16.63 -2.27
CA LYS A 436 -30.52 15.75 -3.45
C LYS A 436 -30.01 16.46 -4.71
N GLY A 437 -30.35 17.73 -4.88
CA GLY A 437 -29.85 18.56 -5.98
C GLY A 437 -28.32 18.78 -5.97
N PHE A 438 -27.66 18.78 -4.81
CA PHE A 438 -26.19 18.89 -4.77
C PHE A 438 -25.48 17.54 -4.94
N THR A 439 -26.08 16.41 -4.53
CA THR A 439 -25.46 15.08 -4.68
C THR A 439 -25.10 14.78 -6.13
N ASP A 440 -25.99 15.09 -7.07
CA ASP A 440 -25.76 14.89 -8.52
C ASP A 440 -24.56 15.72 -9.02
N HIS A 441 -24.46 16.99 -8.60
CA HIS A 441 -23.32 17.85 -8.89
C HIS A 441 -22.03 17.34 -8.23
N ALA A 442 -22.09 16.93 -6.96
CA ALA A 442 -20.97 16.39 -6.21
C ALA A 442 -20.43 15.11 -6.86
N ARG A 443 -21.31 14.25 -7.38
CA ARG A 443 -20.95 13.06 -8.17
C ARG A 443 -20.27 13.45 -9.48
N LYS A 444 -20.84 14.39 -10.24
CA LYS A 444 -20.24 14.93 -11.47
C LYS A 444 -18.84 15.54 -11.23
N TYR A 445 -18.62 16.20 -10.10
CA TYR A 445 -17.30 16.70 -9.71
C TYR A 445 -16.37 15.58 -9.21
N TYR A 446 -16.90 14.56 -8.53
CA TYR A 446 -16.14 13.38 -8.09
C TYR A 446 -15.61 12.56 -9.26
N ASP A 447 -16.37 12.43 -10.35
CA ASP A 447 -15.96 11.70 -11.54
C ASP A 447 -15.16 12.57 -12.54
N ALA A 448 -15.24 13.90 -12.46
CA ALA A 448 -14.50 14.80 -13.35
C ALA A 448 -12.98 14.57 -13.34
N GLU A 449 -12.38 14.39 -14.51
CA GLU A 449 -10.95 14.11 -14.68
C GLU A 449 -10.06 15.34 -14.45
N ASN A 450 -10.58 16.54 -14.72
CA ASN A 450 -9.81 17.79 -14.66
C ASN A 450 -9.70 18.41 -13.25
N ILE A 451 -10.26 17.76 -12.22
CA ILE A 451 -10.13 18.15 -10.81
C ILE A 451 -10.01 16.92 -9.90
N ILE A 452 -9.31 17.10 -8.78
CA ILE A 452 -9.47 16.22 -7.62
C ILE A 452 -10.60 16.79 -6.76
N TYR A 453 -11.77 16.17 -6.76
CA TYR A 453 -12.85 16.54 -5.85
C TYR A 453 -12.83 15.63 -4.62
N ARG A 454 -12.96 16.24 -3.43
CA ARG A 454 -13.15 15.55 -2.15
C ARG A 454 -14.46 15.96 -1.51
N HIS A 455 -15.16 14.97 -0.98
CA HIS A 455 -16.41 15.15 -0.24
C HIS A 455 -16.16 14.81 1.24
N ILE A 456 -16.24 15.82 2.10
CA ILE A 456 -15.90 15.72 3.51
C ILE A 456 -17.18 15.88 4.33
N LEU A 457 -17.65 14.81 4.97
CA LEU A 457 -18.84 14.81 5.80
C LEU A 457 -18.43 14.99 7.27
N LEU A 458 -18.86 16.10 7.88
CA LEU A 458 -18.54 16.46 9.26
C LEU A 458 -19.72 16.18 10.23
N PRO A 459 -19.45 16.00 11.54
CA PRO A 459 -20.51 15.75 12.50
C PRO A 459 -21.22 17.06 12.86
N LYS A 460 -22.48 16.97 13.28
CA LYS A 460 -23.27 18.16 13.69
C LYS A 460 -22.64 18.90 14.87
N TYR A 461 -22.10 20.09 14.63
CA TYR A 461 -21.63 21.03 15.65
C TYR A 461 -22.76 21.85 16.31
N THR A 462 -23.89 21.24 16.67
CA THR A 462 -24.98 21.93 17.39
C THR A 462 -25.83 21.00 18.25
N SER A 463 -25.74 21.15 19.56
CA SER A 463 -26.91 21.08 20.44
C SER A 463 -26.72 22.05 21.62
N ARG A 464 -27.83 22.49 22.21
CA ARG A 464 -27.85 23.36 23.41
C ARG A 464 -27.41 22.63 24.70
N PHE A 465 -27.05 21.35 24.61
CA PHE A 465 -26.88 20.42 25.75
C PHE A 465 -25.65 19.50 25.65
N GLY A 466 -24.74 19.71 24.70
CA GLY A 466 -23.55 18.88 24.62
C GLY A 466 -22.62 19.23 23.48
N THR A 467 -21.33 19.35 23.81
CA THR A 467 -20.22 19.33 22.87
C THR A 467 -20.27 18.06 22.02
N THR A 468 -19.85 18.16 20.76
CA THR A 468 -19.46 16.97 20.00
C THR A 468 -18.36 16.23 20.76
N PHE A 469 -18.36 14.89 20.71
CA PHE A 469 -17.29 14.05 21.28
C PHE A 469 -15.87 14.48 20.85
N PHE A 470 -15.76 15.19 19.73
CA PHE A 470 -14.53 15.68 19.15
C PHE A 470 -14.54 17.19 18.99
N GLY A 471 -13.50 17.86 19.47
CA GLY A 471 -13.26 19.29 19.25
C GLY A 471 -12.83 19.62 17.81
N PRO A 472 -12.87 20.90 17.41
CA PRO A 472 -12.53 21.35 16.05
C PRO A 472 -11.11 20.94 15.63
N ASP A 473 -10.13 21.03 16.52
CA ASP A 473 -8.75 20.59 16.28
C ASP A 473 -8.62 19.08 16.00
N PHE A 474 -9.41 18.24 16.66
CA PHE A 474 -9.43 16.80 16.38
C PHE A 474 -10.00 16.54 14.98
N VAL A 475 -11.13 17.18 14.65
CA VAL A 475 -11.81 16.96 13.37
C VAL A 475 -10.95 17.47 12.21
N ALA A 476 -10.27 18.61 12.34
CA ALA A 476 -9.30 19.09 11.35
C ALA A 476 -8.14 18.09 11.14
N LYS A 477 -7.57 17.57 12.24
CA LYS A 477 -6.53 16.52 12.20
C LYS A 477 -7.03 15.24 11.55
N ALA A 478 -8.25 14.81 11.85
CA ALA A 478 -8.85 13.59 11.29
C ALA A 478 -9.11 13.72 9.78
N VAL A 479 -9.64 14.86 9.32
CA VAL A 479 -9.78 15.17 7.89
C VAL A 479 -8.43 15.07 7.19
N LEU A 480 -7.40 15.75 7.70
CA LEU A 480 -6.06 15.74 7.10
C LEU A 480 -5.39 14.35 7.16
N TRP A 481 -5.64 13.57 8.22
CA TRP A 481 -5.17 12.19 8.35
C TRP A 481 -5.72 11.27 7.24
N TRP A 482 -6.99 11.46 6.84
CA TRP A 482 -7.59 10.76 5.70
C TRP A 482 -7.09 11.29 4.34
N ILE A 483 -6.96 12.60 4.20
CA ILE A 483 -6.45 13.25 2.97
C ILE A 483 -5.03 12.78 2.65
N ARG A 484 -4.15 12.69 3.65
CA ARG A 484 -2.79 12.11 3.55
C ARG A 484 -2.75 10.65 3.09
N ARG A 485 -3.85 9.91 3.23
CA ARG A 485 -4.02 8.52 2.78
C ARG A 485 -4.74 8.42 1.43
N GLY A 486 -4.87 9.54 0.72
CA GLY A 486 -5.47 9.61 -0.60
C GLY A 486 -7.00 9.63 -0.61
N ALA A 487 -7.68 9.58 0.54
CA ALA A 487 -9.14 9.46 0.60
C ALA A 487 -9.86 10.64 -0.06
N ARG A 488 -10.75 10.35 -1.01
CA ARG A 488 -11.58 11.35 -1.72
C ARG A 488 -12.95 11.54 -1.06
N TYR A 489 -13.52 10.48 -0.48
CA TYR A 489 -14.70 10.57 0.38
C TYR A 489 -14.27 10.41 1.84
N ILE A 490 -14.62 11.35 2.72
CA ILE A 490 -14.09 11.44 4.09
C ILE A 490 -15.24 11.61 5.09
N PRO A 491 -15.72 10.52 5.71
CA PRO A 491 -16.82 10.59 6.67
C PRO A 491 -16.30 10.72 8.11
N ILE A 492 -16.14 11.95 8.61
CA ILE A 492 -15.86 12.22 10.03
C ILE A 492 -17.21 12.30 10.78
N THR A 493 -17.84 11.15 11.00
CA THR A 493 -19.12 11.07 11.70
C THR A 493 -19.28 9.70 12.38
N THR A 494 -20.44 9.40 12.96
CA THR A 494 -20.69 8.08 13.55
C THR A 494 -20.60 6.98 12.50
N PRO A 495 -20.14 5.74 12.81
CA PRO A 495 -19.96 4.68 11.82
C PRO A 495 -21.23 4.40 10.99
N ARG A 496 -22.42 4.44 11.62
CA ARG A 496 -23.70 4.27 10.92
C ARG A 496 -23.98 5.39 9.91
N ALA A 497 -23.71 6.65 10.27
CA ALA A 497 -23.86 7.78 9.35
C ALA A 497 -22.78 7.77 8.25
N ALA A 498 -21.56 7.33 8.57
CA ALA A 498 -20.46 7.19 7.63
C ALA A 498 -20.77 6.15 6.53
N ILE A 499 -21.24 4.97 6.94
CA ILE A 499 -21.66 3.90 6.02
C ILE A 499 -22.85 4.37 5.18
N SER A 500 -23.90 4.93 5.81
CA SER A 500 -25.09 5.39 5.09
C SER A 500 -24.79 6.52 4.10
N GLY A 501 -23.97 7.51 4.49
CA GLY A 501 -23.56 8.61 3.61
C GLY A 501 -22.70 8.11 2.44
N CYS A 502 -21.78 7.19 2.70
CA CYS A 502 -20.96 6.55 1.67
C CYS A 502 -21.83 5.80 0.66
N PHE A 503 -22.74 4.93 1.13
CA PHE A 503 -23.66 4.21 0.24
C PHE A 503 -24.53 5.15 -0.61
N LYS A 504 -25.10 6.21 0.00
CA LYS A 504 -25.86 7.22 -0.75
C LYS A 504 -25.02 7.91 -1.82
N PHE A 505 -23.79 8.30 -1.50
CA PHE A 505 -22.90 9.02 -2.42
C PHE A 505 -22.43 8.16 -3.61
N PHE A 506 -22.22 6.86 -3.39
CA PHE A 506 -21.69 5.97 -4.42
C PHE A 506 -22.75 5.20 -5.22
N TYR A 507 -23.94 4.95 -4.66
CA TYR A 507 -24.93 4.02 -5.25
C TYR A 507 -26.37 4.52 -5.36
N ASN A 508 -26.76 5.62 -4.69
CA ASN A 508 -28.11 6.19 -4.87
C ASN A 508 -28.11 7.25 -5.98
N THR A 509 -28.43 6.83 -7.19
CA THR A 509 -28.89 7.68 -8.31
C THR A 509 -30.42 7.78 -8.32
#